data_AF-A0A6M1N816-F1
#
_entry.id   AF-A0A6M1N816-F1
#
_cell.length_a   1.000
_cell.length_b   1.000
_cell.length_c   1.000
_cell.angle_alpha   90.00
_cell.angle_beta   90.00
_cell.angle_gamma   90.00
#
_symmetry.space_group_name_H-M   'P 1'
#
loop_
_entity.id
_entity.type
_entity.pdbx_description
1 polymer ?
#
loop_
_entity_poly.entity_id
_entity_poly.type
_entity_poly.pdbx_seq_one_letter_code
_entity_poly.pdbx_strand_id
1 'polypeptide(L)'
;METPAVLALILDEIKKIRNFLATDTLEQGQLSSATQPPNEVPEHVDITWITDYFGISKGTFYNEVDDKLLKAALYIGRRPYYLKSDVIKLMTERKEKHLIFRKLNSERKNKNNQNEDDK
;
A
#
# COMPACT_ATOMS: atom_id res chain seq x y z
N MET A 1 12.89 52.08 -16.96
CA MET A 1 11.85 51.79 -17.98
C MET A 1 12.30 50.53 -18.71
N GLU A 2 12.04 49.37 -18.14
CA GLU A 2 12.37 48.10 -18.81
C GLU A 2 11.31 47.80 -19.87
N THR A 3 11.66 48.28 -21.06
CA THR A 3 11.38 47.74 -22.39
C THR A 3 10.24 46.71 -22.48
N PRO A 4 9.08 47.06 -23.06
CA PRO A 4 7.98 46.13 -23.33
C PRO A 4 8.40 44.91 -24.19
N ALA A 5 9.54 45.00 -24.86
CA ALA A 5 10.17 43.90 -25.58
C ALA A 5 10.61 42.73 -24.69
N VAL A 6 11.12 43.00 -23.47
CA VAL A 6 11.54 41.95 -22.53
C VAL A 6 10.31 41.21 -22.00
N LEU A 7 9.24 41.95 -21.71
CA LEU A 7 7.96 41.37 -21.28
C LEU A 7 7.36 40.47 -22.37
N ALA A 8 7.45 40.88 -23.63
CA ALA A 8 6.97 40.08 -24.77
C ALA A 8 7.75 38.76 -24.93
N LEU A 9 9.07 38.78 -24.74
CA LEU A 9 9.90 37.57 -24.78
C LEU A 9 9.56 36.60 -23.64
N ILE A 10 9.38 37.10 -22.42
CA ILE A 10 8.99 36.28 -21.27
C ILE A 10 7.64 35.62 -21.50
N LEU A 11 6.67 36.36 -22.06
CA LEU A 11 5.35 35.81 -22.37
C LEU A 11 5.39 34.74 -23.46
N ASP A 12 6.25 34.88 -24.47
CA ASP A 12 6.46 33.87 -25.50
C ASP A 12 7.06 32.58 -24.91
N GLU A 13 8.06 32.71 -24.03
CA GLU A 13 8.68 31.59 -23.33
C GLU A 13 7.66 30.83 -22.47
N ILE A 14 6.85 31.55 -21.68
CA ILE A 14 5.80 30.96 -20.85
C ILE A 14 4.76 30.22 -21.70
N LYS A 15 4.43 30.75 -22.89
CA LYS A 15 3.46 30.13 -23.80
C LYS A 15 4.01 28.83 -24.38
N LYS A 16 5.30 28.77 -24.72
CA LYS A 16 5.98 27.54 -25.15
C LYS A 16 5.98 26.47 -24.06
N ILE A 17 6.32 26.84 -22.82
CA ILE A 17 6.31 25.93 -21.66
C ILE A 17 4.90 25.36 -21.45
N ARG A 18 3.86 26.20 -21.48
CA ARG A 18 2.46 25.73 -21.32
C ARG A 18 2.07 24.74 -22.41
N ASN A 19 2.42 25.02 -23.67
CA ASN A 19 2.09 24.12 -24.79
C ASN A 19 2.81 22.77 -24.66
N PHE A 20 4.07 22.76 -24.22
CA PHE A 20 4.84 21.54 -23.98
C PHE A 20 4.22 20.68 -22.86
N LEU A 21 3.81 21.31 -21.75
CA LEU A 21 3.13 20.59 -20.66
C LEU A 21 1.74 20.08 -21.05
N ALA A 22 1.04 20.80 -21.93
CA ALA A 22 -0.25 20.38 -22.46
C ALA A 22 -0.14 19.16 -23.38
N THR A 23 0.95 19.02 -24.15
CA THR A 23 1.17 17.86 -25.03
C THR A 23 1.49 16.58 -24.26
N ASP A 24 2.19 16.65 -23.12
CA ASP A 24 2.43 15.48 -22.25
C ASP A 24 1.15 14.95 -21.58
N THR A 25 0.11 15.78 -21.48
CA THR A 25 -1.15 15.41 -20.82
C THR A 25 -2.15 14.76 -21.77
N LEU A 26 -1.96 14.86 -23.10
CA LEU A 26 -2.93 14.39 -24.11
C LEU A 26 -2.58 13.03 -24.76
N GLU A 27 -1.45 12.42 -24.43
CA GLU A 27 -1.07 11.06 -24.89
C GLU A 27 -1.55 9.93 -23.95
N GLN A 28 -2.24 10.24 -22.83
CA GLN A 28 -2.86 9.19 -21.97
C GLN A 28 -4.37 9.01 -22.18
N GLY A 29 -4.88 9.47 -23.32
CA GLY A 29 -6.31 9.46 -23.64
C GLY A 29 -6.68 8.63 -24.87
N GLN A 30 -6.24 7.37 -25.00
CA GLN A 30 -6.85 6.45 -25.97
C GLN A 30 -6.79 4.98 -25.53
N LEU A 31 -7.99 4.42 -25.30
CA LEU A 31 -8.29 3.05 -24.93
C LEU A 31 -7.85 2.07 -26.04
N SER A 32 -6.85 1.23 -25.80
CA SER A 32 -6.59 0.05 -26.63
C SER A 32 -6.13 -1.12 -25.79
N SER A 33 -6.97 -2.16 -25.78
CA SER A 33 -6.81 -3.49 -25.16
C SER A 33 -6.59 -3.52 -23.65
N ALA A 34 -7.45 -4.28 -22.97
CA ALA A 34 -7.22 -4.77 -21.63
C ALA A 34 -5.92 -5.60 -21.61
N THR A 35 -4.78 -4.94 -21.49
CA THR A 35 -3.61 -5.53 -20.86
C THR A 35 -4.03 -5.66 -19.40
N GLN A 36 -4.60 -6.82 -19.05
CA GLN A 36 -4.60 -7.24 -17.65
C GLN A 36 -3.18 -6.93 -17.16
N PRO A 37 -2.99 -6.27 -16.00
CA PRO A 37 -1.65 -6.17 -15.43
C PRO A 37 -1.08 -7.58 -15.50
N PRO A 38 0.20 -7.76 -15.93
CA PRO A 38 0.79 -9.09 -16.02
C PRO A 38 0.36 -9.84 -14.75
N ASN A 39 -0.07 -11.09 -14.87
CA ASN A 39 -0.48 -11.91 -13.72
C ASN A 39 0.71 -11.98 -12.76
N GLU A 40 0.88 -10.93 -11.97
CA GLU A 40 1.98 -10.71 -11.06
C GLU A 40 1.62 -11.63 -9.92
N VAL A 41 2.31 -12.77 -9.91
CA VAL A 41 2.22 -13.73 -8.82
C VAL A 41 2.34 -12.91 -7.55
N PRO A 42 1.33 -12.96 -6.66
CA PRO A 42 1.34 -12.11 -5.48
C PRO A 42 2.64 -12.29 -4.71
N GLU A 43 3.27 -11.20 -4.29
CA GLU A 43 4.53 -11.27 -3.57
C GLU A 43 4.26 -11.87 -2.18
N HIS A 44 4.91 -13.00 -1.90
CA HIS A 44 4.81 -13.71 -0.62
C HIS A 44 6.06 -13.42 0.22
N VAL A 45 5.85 -13.23 1.52
CA VAL A 45 6.91 -12.95 2.49
C VAL A 45 6.91 -13.98 3.61
N ASP A 46 8.09 -14.26 4.15
CA ASP A 46 8.25 -15.15 5.29
C ASP A 46 8.17 -14.40 6.63
N ILE A 47 8.16 -15.16 7.72
CA ILE A 47 8.08 -14.59 9.08
C ILE A 47 9.26 -13.70 9.40
N THR A 48 10.47 -14.02 8.92
CA THR A 48 11.68 -13.25 9.23
C THR A 48 11.56 -11.84 8.65
N TRP A 49 11.15 -11.76 7.39
CA TRP A 49 10.86 -10.50 6.72
C TRP A 49 9.80 -9.69 7.47
N ILE A 50 8.71 -10.34 7.90
CA ILE A 50 7.63 -9.68 8.63
C ILE A 50 8.11 -9.15 9.99
N THR A 51 8.88 -9.93 10.74
CA THR A 51 9.38 -9.52 12.06
C THR A 51 10.33 -8.32 11.96
N ASP A 52 11.18 -8.32 10.94
CA ASP A 52 12.10 -7.22 10.67
C ASP A 52 11.33 -5.97 10.24
N TYR A 53 10.34 -6.12 9.35
CA TYR A 53 9.51 -5.03 8.86
C TYR A 53 8.65 -4.40 9.97
N PHE A 54 8.09 -5.21 10.87
CA PHE A 54 7.28 -4.72 11.99
C PHE A 54 8.11 -4.23 13.18
N GLY A 55 9.39 -4.61 13.26
CA GLY A 55 10.28 -4.34 14.38
C GLY A 55 9.87 -5.10 15.65
N ILE A 56 9.48 -6.37 15.52
CA ILE A 56 9.01 -7.20 16.65
C ILE A 56 9.77 -8.53 16.72
N SER A 57 9.76 -9.17 17.90
CA SER A 57 10.32 -10.51 18.04
C SER A 57 9.41 -11.58 17.41
N LYS A 58 10.00 -12.73 17.05
CA LYS A 58 9.25 -13.91 16.58
C LYS A 58 8.20 -14.38 17.61
N GLY A 59 8.50 -14.30 18.91
CA GLY A 59 7.55 -14.65 19.95
C GLY A 59 6.31 -13.75 19.94
N THR A 60 6.51 -12.44 19.78
CA THR A 60 5.39 -11.49 19.62
C THR A 60 4.59 -11.78 18.36
N PHE A 61 5.25 -12.14 17.26
CA PHE A 61 4.57 -12.52 16.02
C PHE A 61 3.62 -13.70 16.23
N TYR A 62 4.10 -14.83 16.74
CA TYR A 62 3.25 -16.01 16.95
C TYR A 62 2.14 -15.78 17.99
N ASN A 63 2.40 -14.95 19.00
CA ASN A 63 1.43 -14.70 20.06
C ASN A 63 0.34 -13.71 19.67
N GLU A 64 0.65 -12.69 18.87
CA GLU A 64 -0.28 -11.57 18.63
C GLU A 64 -0.70 -11.40 17.18
N VAL A 65 0.08 -11.92 16.24
CA VAL A 65 -0.11 -11.67 14.81
C VAL A 65 -0.56 -12.92 14.09
N ASP A 66 0.15 -14.04 14.29
CA ASP A 66 -0.11 -15.30 13.61
C ASP A 66 -1.53 -15.81 13.88
N ASP A 67 -2.20 -16.21 12.81
CA ASP A 67 -3.59 -16.70 12.76
C ASP A 67 -4.67 -15.76 13.37
N LYS A 68 -4.27 -14.56 13.82
CA LYS A 68 -5.14 -13.59 14.50
C LYS A 68 -5.28 -12.31 13.70
N LEU A 69 -4.13 -11.74 13.32
CA LEU A 69 -4.05 -10.51 12.53
C LEU A 69 -3.66 -10.76 11.09
N LEU A 70 -2.86 -11.79 10.84
CA LEU A 70 -2.48 -12.26 9.52
C LEU A 70 -2.81 -13.74 9.38
N LYS A 71 -3.43 -14.11 8.26
CA LYS A 71 -3.63 -15.50 7.88
C LYS A 71 -2.55 -15.90 6.89
N ALA A 72 -1.98 -17.09 7.08
CA ALA A 72 -1.02 -17.64 6.12
C ALA A 72 -1.72 -17.84 4.77
N ALA A 73 -1.09 -17.35 3.71
CA ALA A 73 -1.60 -17.47 2.36
C ALA A 73 -1.24 -18.83 1.73
N LEU A 74 -0.04 -19.32 2.03
CA LEU A 74 0.42 -20.64 1.61
C LEU A 74 1.41 -21.24 2.61
N TYR A 75 1.64 -22.53 2.48
CA TYR A 75 2.66 -23.26 3.24
C TYR A 75 3.62 -23.96 2.28
N ILE A 76 4.93 -23.80 2.52
CA ILE A 76 5.97 -24.62 1.87
C ILE A 76 6.54 -25.54 2.95
N GLY A 77 6.17 -26.82 2.88
CA GLY A 77 6.40 -27.75 3.98
C GLY A 77 5.63 -27.31 5.23
N ARG A 78 6.35 -27.03 6.32
CA ARG A 78 5.78 -26.51 7.58
C ARG A 78 5.94 -24.99 7.75
N ARG A 79 6.47 -24.29 6.75
CA ARG A 79 6.74 -22.85 6.84
C ARG A 79 5.58 -22.07 6.25
N PRO A 80 4.89 -21.21 7.02
CA PRO A 80 3.86 -20.33 6.49
C PRO A 80 4.48 -19.15 5.75
N TYR A 81 3.81 -18.75 4.68
CA TYR A 81 4.10 -17.55 3.90
C TYR A 81 2.85 -16.69 3.83
N TYR A 82 3.03 -15.37 3.85
CA TYR A 82 1.95 -14.39 3.94
C TYR A 82 2.00 -13.48 2.73
N LEU A 83 0.83 -12.98 2.32
CA LEU A 83 0.75 -11.98 1.26
C LEU A 83 1.35 -10.67 1.74
N LYS A 84 2.32 -10.14 0.98
CA LYS A 84 2.94 -8.85 1.30
C LYS A 84 1.92 -7.72 1.37
N SER A 85 0.88 -7.76 0.53
CA SER A 85 -0.22 -6.80 0.56
C SER A 85 -0.91 -6.73 1.91
N ASP A 86 -1.14 -7.88 2.55
CA ASP A 86 -1.85 -7.96 3.82
C ASP A 86 -0.96 -7.52 4.98
N VAL A 87 0.33 -7.86 4.90
CA VAL A 87 1.35 -7.39 5.85
C VAL A 87 1.45 -5.86 5.81
N ILE A 88 1.49 -5.25 4.62
CA ILE A 88 1.53 -3.79 4.46
C ILE A 88 0.25 -3.16 4.99
N LYS A 89 -0.93 -3.69 4.62
CA LYS A 89 -2.23 -3.20 5.13
C LYS A 89 -2.28 -3.20 6.65
N LEU A 90 -1.82 -4.28 7.29
CA LEU A 90 -1.79 -4.37 8.75
C LEU A 90 -0.84 -3.33 9.36
N MET A 91 0.32 -3.09 8.75
CA MET A 91 1.26 -2.07 9.24
C MET A 91 0.68 -0.66 9.10
N THR A 92 -0.03 -0.39 8.01
CA THR A 92 -0.74 0.88 7.81
C THR A 92 -1.83 1.05 8.85
N GLU A 93 -2.68 0.05 9.08
CA GLU A 93 -3.72 0.06 10.13
C GLU A 93 -3.10 0.33 11.51
N ARG A 94 -1.96 -0.31 11.81
CA ARG A 94 -1.21 -0.10 13.06
C ARG A 94 -0.73 1.34 13.20
N LYS A 95 -0.19 1.93 12.13
CA LYS A 95 0.32 3.31 12.13
C LYS A 95 -0.83 4.30 12.29
N GLU A 96 -1.93 4.13 11.57
CA GLU A 96 -3.09 5.01 11.63
C GLU A 96 -3.73 5.03 13.01
N LYS A 97 -3.90 3.86 13.64
CA LYS A 97 -4.49 3.76 14.97
C LYS A 97 -3.49 4.05 16.10
N HIS A 98 -2.19 4.11 15.80
CA HIS A 98 -1.11 4.19 16.78
C HIS A 98 -1.18 3.11 17.87
N LEU A 99 -1.62 1.90 17.51
CA LEU A 99 -1.82 0.80 18.46
C LEU A 99 -0.68 -0.23 18.41
N ILE A 100 -0.52 -0.96 19.51
CA ILE A 100 0.30 -2.17 19.56
C ILE A 100 -0.49 -3.38 19.04
N PHE A 101 0.20 -4.40 18.52
CA PHE A 101 -0.44 -5.61 17.96
C PHE A 101 -1.40 -6.30 18.92
N ARG A 102 -1.05 -6.38 20.21
CA ARG A 102 -1.93 -6.93 21.26
C ARG A 102 -3.29 -6.22 21.31
N LYS A 103 -3.32 -4.90 21.16
CA LYS A 103 -4.56 -4.12 21.21
C LYS A 103 -5.37 -4.26 19.91
N LEU A 104 -4.70 -4.29 18.75
CA LEU A 104 -5.34 -4.59 17.46
C LEU A 104 -6.01 -5.97 17.45
N ASN A 105 -5.34 -6.97 18.03
CA ASN A 105 -5.86 -8.33 18.17
C ASN A 105 -7.12 -8.35 19.04
N SER A 106 -7.11 -7.66 20.18
CA SER A 106 -8.30 -7.51 21.04
C SER A 106 -9.47 -6.82 20.32
N GLU A 107 -9.20 -5.78 19.52
CA GLU A 107 -10.26 -5.10 18.73
C GLU A 107 -10.92 -6.03 17.71
N ARG A 108 -10.14 -6.87 17.02
CA ARG A 108 -10.71 -7.85 16.07
C ARG A 108 -11.52 -8.93 16.76
N LYS A 109 -11.08 -9.41 17.93
CA LYS A 109 -11.85 -10.38 18.73
C LYS A 109 -13.21 -9.82 19.13
N ASN A 110 -13.25 -8.58 19.61
CA ASN A 110 -14.49 -7.94 20.02
C ASN A 110 -15.46 -7.75 18.85
N LYS A 111 -14.95 -7.38 17.66
CA LYS A 111 -15.77 -7.28 16.44
C LYS A 111 -16.35 -8.61 15.99
N ASN A 112 -15.58 -9.69 16.05
CA ASN A 112 -16.08 -11.01 15.65
C ASN A 112 -17.22 -11.48 16.56
N ASN A 113 -17.10 -11.27 17.87
CA ASN A 113 -18.14 -11.67 18.82
C ASN A 113 -19.44 -10.87 18.62
N GLN A 114 -19.35 -9.56 18.34
CA GLN A 114 -20.54 -8.74 18.07
C GLN A 114 -21.32 -9.18 16.82
N ASN A 115 -20.64 -9.75 15.82
CA ASN A 115 -21.29 -10.24 14.61
C ASN A 115 -21.96 -11.61 14.79
N GLU A 116 -21.66 -12.34 15.87
CA GLU A 116 -22.29 -13.62 16.20
C GLU A 116 -23.56 -13.46 17.03
N ASP A 117 -23.69 -12.36 17.79
CA ASP A 117 -24.88 -12.08 18.62
C ASP A 117 -26.06 -11.47 17.83
N ASP A 118 -25.82 -11.01 16.59
CA ASP A 118 -26.83 -10.40 15.69
C ASP A 118 -27.42 -11.37 14.65
N LYS A 119 -27.15 -12.69 14.77
CA LYS A 119 -27.55 -13.71 13.79
C LYS A 119 -28.39 -14.83 14.39
#